data_AF-F0GC30-F1
#
_entry.id   AF-F0GC30-F1
#
_cell.length_a   1.000
_cell.length_b   1.000
_cell.length_c   1.000
_cell.angle_alpha   90.00
_cell.angle_beta   90.00
_cell.angle_gamma   90.00
#
_symmetry.space_group_name_H-M   'P 1'
#
loop_
_entity.id
_entity.type
_entity.pdbx_description
1 polymer ?
#
loop_
_entity_poly.entity_id
_entity_poly.type
_entity_poly.pdbx_seq_one_letter_code
_entity_poly.pdbx_strand_id
1 'polypeptide(L)'
;MIRIGTLHVFLDRREIRANGKLLRVGSRAFEILELLIRANGALVSKDEIMQRVWPHTIVEENNLQVHIAALRKALGDDRNLIVTVPGRGYRLVGGRVESAAPVRPAASRLTAAPTALVGREQTVAEVLAAVDSARIVTLVGAGGIG
;
A
#
# COMPACT_ATOMS: atom_id res chain seq x y z
N MET A 1 -1.59 -1.41 -3.31
CA MET A 1 -1.84 0.04 -3.50
C MET A 1 -1.95 0.68 -2.13
N ILE A 2 -1.17 1.72 -1.88
CA ILE A 2 -1.10 2.45 -0.62
C ILE A 2 -1.59 3.87 -0.86
N ARG A 3 -2.50 4.36 -0.02
CA ARG A 3 -3.04 5.72 -0.12
C ARG A 3 -2.44 6.62 0.96
N ILE A 4 -1.95 7.79 0.57
CA ILE A 4 -1.28 8.76 1.44
C ILE A 4 -1.82 10.14 1.08
N GLY A 5 -2.79 10.65 1.83
CA GLY A 5 -3.51 11.87 1.43
C GLY A 5 -4.18 11.70 0.06
N THR A 6 -3.81 12.55 -0.92
CA THR A 6 -4.27 12.50 -2.31
C THR A 6 -3.41 11.63 -3.24
N LEU A 7 -2.37 10.98 -2.70
CA LEU A 7 -1.46 10.12 -3.43
C LEU A 7 -1.89 8.65 -3.38
N HIS A 8 -1.71 7.99 -4.52
CA HIS A 8 -1.84 6.55 -4.67
C HIS A 8 -0.49 5.95 -5.10
N VAL A 9 0.09 5.12 -4.25
CA VAL A 9 1.38 4.47 -4.47
C VAL A 9 1.16 3.00 -4.80
N PHE A 10 1.70 2.54 -5.91
CA PHE A 10 1.64 1.16 -6.38
C PHE A 10 3.05 0.55 -6.27
N LEU A 11 3.31 -0.16 -5.19
CA LEU A 11 4.61 -0.81 -4.93
C LEU A 11 4.93 -1.89 -5.98
N ASP A 12 3.91 -2.60 -6.45
CA ASP A 12 3.99 -3.66 -7.47
C ASP A 12 4.48 -3.14 -8.83
N ARG A 13 4.09 -1.92 -9.21
CA ARG A 13 4.45 -1.30 -10.49
C ARG A 13 5.51 -0.21 -10.35
N ARG A 14 5.93 0.10 -9.13
CA ARG A 14 6.78 1.26 -8.79
C ARG A 14 6.22 2.58 -9.35
N GLU A 15 4.91 2.75 -9.25
CA GLU A 15 4.19 3.94 -9.75
C GLU A 15 3.63 4.78 -8.61
N ILE A 16 3.62 6.10 -8.78
CA ILE A 16 2.96 7.05 -7.89
C ILE A 16 1.95 7.84 -8.72
N ARG A 17 0.71 7.95 -8.24
CA ARG A 17 -0.33 8.76 -8.88
C ARG A 17 -0.88 9.80 -7.92
N ALA A 18 -0.85 11.06 -8.31
CA ALA A 18 -1.52 12.14 -7.59
C ALA A 18 -2.78 12.53 -8.36
N ASN A 19 -3.95 12.49 -7.70
CA ASN A 19 -5.23 12.84 -8.34
C ASN A 19 -5.47 12.14 -9.69
N GLY A 20 -5.04 10.87 -9.80
CA GLY A 20 -5.16 10.06 -11.02
C GLY A 20 -4.07 10.28 -12.08
N LYS A 21 -3.18 11.27 -11.95
CA LYS A 21 -2.06 11.51 -12.87
C LYS A 21 -0.80 10.77 -12.43
N LEU A 22 -0.14 10.10 -13.36
CA LEU A 22 1.13 9.42 -13.11
C LEU A 22 2.25 10.43 -12.85
N LEU A 23 2.92 10.28 -11.71
CA LEU A 23 4.08 11.08 -11.32
C LEU A 23 5.36 10.34 -11.73
N ARG A 24 6.18 11.00 -12.55
CA ARG A 24 7.51 10.48 -12.91
C ARG A 24 8.48 10.79 -11.76
N VAL A 25 8.82 9.74 -11.03
CA VAL A 25 9.80 9.80 -9.93
C VAL A 25 10.96 8.88 -10.28
N GLY A 26 12.20 9.34 -10.05
CA GLY A 26 13.38 8.51 -10.30
C GLY A 26 13.42 7.28 -9.38
N SER A 27 14.01 6.17 -9.83
CA SER A 27 14.00 4.90 -9.10
C SER A 27 14.50 5.02 -7.65
N ARG A 28 15.57 5.80 -7.42
CA ARG A 28 16.11 6.05 -6.06
C ARG A 28 15.17 6.88 -5.20
N ALA A 29 14.56 7.92 -5.76
CA ALA A 29 13.57 8.71 -5.04
C ALA A 29 12.32 7.89 -4.68
N PHE A 30 11.92 6.95 -5.53
CA PHE A 30 10.87 5.99 -5.22
C PHE A 30 11.26 5.04 -4.08
N GLU A 31 12.48 4.49 -4.09
CA GLU A 31 12.98 3.61 -3.03
C GLU A 31 13.01 4.31 -1.66
N ILE A 32 13.41 5.59 -1.62
CA ILE A 32 13.34 6.41 -0.39
C ILE A 32 11.89 6.52 0.09
N LEU A 33 10.95 6.83 -0.81
CA LEU A 33 9.54 6.94 -0.46
C LEU A 33 8.99 5.61 0.04
N GLU A 34 9.29 4.50 -0.62
CA GLU A 34 8.88 3.16 -0.20
C GLU A 34 9.37 2.85 1.20
N LEU A 35 10.62 3.18 1.51
CA LEU A 35 11.19 2.96 2.83
C LEU A 35 10.47 3.79 3.90
N LEU A 36 10.18 5.06 3.62
CA LEU A 36 9.40 5.93 4.50
C LEU A 36 7.95 5.44 4.67
N ILE A 37 7.34 4.85 3.64
CA ILE A 37 6.01 4.25 3.70
C ILE A 37 6.03 3.00 4.59
N ARG A 38 7.02 2.11 4.41
CA ARG A 38 7.19 0.91 5.24
C ARG A 38 7.44 1.25 6.71
N ALA A 39 8.10 2.38 6.98
CA ALA A 39 8.29 2.89 8.33
C ALA A 39 6.99 3.38 9.00
N ASN A 40 5.89 3.55 8.24
CA ASN A 40 4.55 3.86 8.75
C ASN A 40 4.51 5.03 9.76
N GLY A 41 5.21 6.11 9.43
CA GLY A 41 5.31 7.30 10.29
C GLY A 41 6.39 7.23 11.38
N ALA A 42 7.16 6.15 11.46
CA ALA A 42 8.40 6.13 12.23
C ALA A 42 9.45 7.06 11.61
N LEU A 43 10.33 7.56 12.46
CA LEU A 43 11.49 8.33 12.04
C LEU A 43 12.50 7.38 11.42
N VAL A 44 12.89 7.65 10.18
CA VAL A 44 13.98 6.95 9.52
C VAL A 44 15.21 7.83 9.52
N SER A 45 16.32 7.29 10.02
CA SER A 45 17.58 8.03 10.04
C SER A 45 18.17 8.18 8.64
N LYS A 46 18.99 9.21 8.45
CA LYS A 46 19.66 9.43 7.16
C LYS A 46 20.57 8.25 6.81
N ASP A 47 21.31 7.72 7.79
CA ASP A 47 22.16 6.55 7.63
C ASP A 47 21.36 5.30 7.23
N GLU A 48 20.19 5.06 7.82
CA GLU A 48 19.34 3.93 7.44
C GLU A 48 18.85 4.06 5.99
N ILE A 49 18.47 5.26 5.55
CA ILE A 49 18.10 5.52 4.16
C ILE A 49 19.30 5.29 3.24
N MET A 50 20.46 5.81 3.59
CA MET A 50 21.68 5.65 2.80
C MET A 50 22.08 4.18 2.67
N GLN A 51 22.06 3.42 3.76
CA GLN A 51 22.39 1.99 3.74
C GLN A 51 21.38 1.15 2.95
N ARG A 52 20.07 1.42 3.06
CA ARG A 52 19.05 0.63 2.36
C ARG A 52 18.95 0.97 0.88
N VAL A 53 19.04 2.25 0.52
CA VAL A 53 18.91 2.70 -0.87
C VAL A 53 20.24 2.57 -1.61
N TRP A 54 21.37 2.78 -0.93
CA TRP A 54 22.73 2.68 -1.50
C TRP A 54 23.63 1.71 -0.70
N PRO A 55 23.32 0.40 -0.67
CA PRO A 55 24.07 -0.57 0.14
C PRO A 55 25.54 -0.74 -0.28
N HIS A 56 25.86 -0.44 -1.54
CA HIS A 56 27.21 -0.62 -2.11
C HIS A 56 27.81 0.68 -2.62
N THR A 57 27.29 1.84 -2.17
CA THR A 57 27.76 3.14 -2.66
C THR A 57 27.83 4.12 -1.51
N ILE A 58 29.02 4.69 -1.30
CA ILE A 58 29.19 5.79 -0.36
C ILE A 58 28.60 7.03 -1.02
N VAL A 59 27.41 7.44 -0.55
CA VAL A 59 26.73 8.66 -0.98
C VAL A 59 26.78 9.68 0.14
N GLU A 60 27.01 10.93 -0.23
CA GLU A 60 26.91 12.02 0.72
C GLU A 60 25.46 12.36 1.06
N GLU A 61 25.27 12.93 2.23
CA GLU A 61 23.96 13.42 2.68
C GLU A 61 23.34 14.41 1.69
N ASN A 62 24.16 15.20 0.99
CA ASN A 62 23.71 16.14 -0.02
C ASN A 62 22.96 15.43 -1.17
N ASN A 63 23.40 14.23 -1.55
CA ASN A 63 22.74 13.43 -2.57
C ASN A 63 21.33 13.00 -2.13
N LEU A 64 21.19 12.59 -0.87
CA LEU A 64 19.89 12.29 -0.27
C LEU A 64 18.97 13.53 -0.29
N GLN A 65 19.50 14.71 0.05
CA GLN A 65 18.73 15.95 0.01
C GLN A 65 18.22 16.30 -1.40
N VAL A 66 19.04 16.10 -2.44
CA VAL A 66 18.64 16.30 -3.84
C VAL A 66 17.50 15.38 -4.24
N HIS A 67 17.57 14.10 -3.88
CA HIS A 67 16.50 13.14 -4.17
C HIS A 67 15.22 13.44 -3.38
N ILE A 68 15.32 13.86 -2.12
CA ILE A 68 14.17 14.34 -1.32
C ILE A 68 13.55 15.58 -1.97
N ALA A 69 14.36 16.52 -2.46
CA ALA A 69 13.88 17.73 -3.13
C ALA A 69 13.17 17.40 -4.45
N ALA A 70 13.74 16.51 -5.27
CA ALA A 70 13.12 16.03 -6.50
C ALA A 70 11.79 15.31 -6.22
N LEU A 71 11.76 14.49 -5.16
CA LEU A 71 10.56 13.81 -4.71
C LEU A 71 9.48 14.81 -4.28
N ARG A 72 9.82 15.80 -3.44
CA ARG A 72 8.90 16.88 -3.03
C ARG A 72 8.37 17.67 -4.23
N LYS A 73 9.21 17.95 -5.22
CA LYS A 73 8.80 18.63 -6.46
C LYS A 73 7.80 17.80 -7.26
N ALA A 74 8.02 16.48 -7.34
CA ALA A 74 7.07 15.58 -7.97
C ALA A 74 5.76 15.47 -7.20
N LEU A 75 5.80 15.47 -5.86
CA LEU A 75 4.61 15.38 -5.01
C LEU A 75 3.73 16.65 -5.04
N GLY A 76 4.29 17.81 -5.37
CA GLY A 76 3.52 19.05 -5.55
C GLY A 76 2.89 19.57 -4.25
N ASP A 77 1.56 19.44 -4.14
CA ASP A 77 0.78 19.87 -2.96
C ASP A 77 1.01 18.94 -1.77
N ASP A 78 1.29 17.68 -2.04
CA ASP A 78 1.60 16.63 -1.06
C ASP A 78 3.06 16.66 -0.57
N ARG A 79 3.84 17.69 -0.92
CA ARG A 79 5.26 17.83 -0.52
C ARG A 79 5.47 17.86 1.00
N ASN A 80 4.46 18.34 1.74
CA ASN A 80 4.50 18.45 3.19
C ASN A 80 4.34 17.10 3.90
N LEU A 81 4.01 16.03 3.15
CA LEU A 81 3.96 14.68 3.70
C LEU A 81 5.33 14.19 4.14
N ILE A 82 6.42 14.64 3.50
CA ILE A 82 7.77 14.26 3.90
C ILE A 82 8.34 15.33 4.81
N VAL A 83 8.33 15.06 6.11
CA VAL A 83 8.84 15.96 7.14
C VAL A 83 10.30 15.65 7.42
N THR A 84 11.15 16.67 7.30
CA THR A 84 12.54 16.59 7.74
C THR A 84 12.59 16.80 9.25
N VAL A 85 13.24 15.91 9.98
CA VAL A 85 13.59 16.08 11.38
C VAL A 85 15.07 16.48 11.46
N PRO A 86 15.39 17.76 11.76
CA PRO A 86 16.76 18.26 11.79
C PRO A 86 17.66 17.39 12.66
N GLY A 87 18.86 17.08 12.15
CA GLY A 87 19.85 16.27 12.86
C GLY A 87 19.50 14.79 13.07
N ARG A 88 18.34 14.31 12.59
CA ARG A 88 17.95 12.89 12.75
C ARG A 88 17.62 12.19 11.44
N GLY A 89 16.79 12.80 10.59
CA GLY A 89 16.39 12.17 9.33
C GLY A 89 15.04 12.62 8.82
N TYR A 90 14.26 11.67 8.30
CA TYR A 90 13.01 11.96 7.59
C TYR A 90 11.89 11.10 8.14
N ARG A 91 10.68 11.66 8.10
CA ARG A 91 9.47 10.99 8.53
C ARG A 91 8.35 11.31 7.54
N LEU A 92 7.58 10.29 7.19
CA LEU A 92 6.35 10.46 6.44
C LEU A 92 5.20 10.80 7.39
N VAL A 93 4.58 11.95 7.20
CA VAL A 93 3.51 12.49 8.04
C VAL A 93 2.32 12.82 7.15
N GLY A 94 1.31 11.97 7.16
CA GLY A 94 0.05 12.26 6.51
C GLY A 94 -0.62 11.00 6.01
N GLY A 95 -1.81 10.76 6.56
CA GLY A 95 -2.63 9.60 6.26
C GLY A 95 -2.03 8.33 6.87
N ARG A 96 -2.78 7.73 7.79
CA ARG A 96 -2.68 6.29 8.10
C ARG A 96 -2.30 5.56 6.82
N VAL A 97 -1.17 4.85 6.80
CA VAL A 97 -0.85 3.92 5.72
C VAL A 97 -1.90 2.83 5.82
N GLU A 98 -3.11 3.12 5.34
CA GLU A 98 -4.06 2.10 4.96
C GLU A 98 -3.38 1.44 3.77
N SER A 99 -2.62 0.39 4.08
CA SER A 99 -2.50 -0.72 3.17
C SER A 99 -3.94 -1.12 2.90
N ALA A 100 -4.52 -0.55 1.84
CA ALA A 100 -5.76 -1.04 1.31
C ALA A 100 -5.48 -2.51 1.05
N ALA A 101 -6.03 -3.37 1.92
CA ALA A 101 -6.15 -4.79 1.67
C ALA A 101 -6.54 -4.95 0.20
N PRO A 102 -5.97 -5.95 -0.51
CA PRO A 102 -6.14 -6.11 -1.96
C PRO A 102 -7.58 -5.81 -2.28
N VAL A 103 -7.81 -4.78 -3.11
CA VAL A 103 -9.11 -4.19 -3.42
C VAL A 103 -10.19 -5.25 -3.24
N ARG A 104 -10.86 -5.24 -2.08
CA ARG A 104 -11.97 -6.16 -1.86
C ARG A 104 -12.93 -5.85 -3.00
N PRO A 105 -13.36 -6.86 -3.79
CA PRO A 105 -14.35 -6.60 -4.81
C PRO A 105 -15.52 -5.88 -4.14
N ALA A 106 -16.04 -4.87 -4.84
CA ALA A 106 -17.05 -3.94 -4.37
C ALA A 106 -18.08 -4.62 -3.47
N ALA A 107 -18.48 -3.91 -2.40
CA ALA A 107 -19.52 -4.29 -1.45
C ALA A 107 -20.55 -5.23 -2.09
N SER A 108 -20.71 -6.41 -1.49
CA SER A 108 -21.61 -7.45 -1.96
C SER A 108 -22.96 -6.84 -2.33
N ARG A 109 -23.35 -6.95 -3.61
CA ARG A 109 -24.66 -6.48 -4.10
C ARG A 109 -25.82 -7.39 -3.63
N LEU A 110 -25.58 -8.23 -2.63
CA LEU A 110 -26.59 -9.07 -2.02
C LEU A 110 -27.57 -8.15 -1.27
N THR A 111 -28.74 -7.95 -1.85
CA THR A 111 -29.89 -7.36 -1.17
C THR A 111 -30.39 -8.36 -0.12
N ALA A 112 -30.48 -7.89 1.12
CA ALA A 112 -30.91 -8.59 2.34
C ALA A 112 -29.90 -9.61 2.91
N ALA A 113 -29.77 -9.57 4.25
CA ALA A 113 -29.04 -10.59 4.99
C ALA A 113 -29.68 -11.97 4.70
N PRO A 114 -28.88 -13.00 4.37
CA PRO A 114 -29.42 -14.33 4.20
C PRO A 114 -30.05 -14.75 5.53
N THR A 115 -31.29 -15.23 5.48
CA THR A 115 -31.90 -16.00 6.57
C THR A 115 -30.89 -17.06 7.01
N ALA A 116 -30.78 -17.32 8.32
CA ALA A 116 -29.84 -18.30 8.85
C ALA A 116 -29.98 -19.64 8.10
N LEU A 117 -28.86 -20.17 7.60
CA LEU A 117 -28.82 -21.47 6.93
C LEU A 117 -28.95 -22.57 7.99
N VAL A 118 -30.17 -23.11 8.14
CA VAL A 118 -30.44 -24.16 9.12
C VAL A 118 -29.99 -25.52 8.58
N GLY A 119 -29.18 -26.27 9.35
CA GLY A 119 -28.80 -27.65 9.03
C GLY A 119 -27.77 -27.79 7.90
N ARG A 120 -27.05 -26.71 7.56
CA ARG A 120 -26.02 -26.70 6.50
C ARG A 120 -24.61 -26.44 7.06
N GLU A 121 -24.40 -26.59 8.36
CA GLU A 121 -23.16 -26.24 9.05
C GLU A 121 -21.95 -26.98 8.47
N GLN A 122 -22.11 -28.27 8.18
CA GLN A 122 -21.05 -29.09 7.59
C GLN A 122 -20.72 -28.68 6.15
N THR A 123 -21.73 -28.48 5.31
CA THR A 123 -21.53 -28.02 3.93
C THR A 123 -20.87 -26.64 3.89
N VAL A 124 -21.24 -25.74 4.79
CA VAL A 124 -20.59 -24.42 4.91
C VAL A 124 -19.11 -24.58 5.27
N ALA A 125 -18.78 -25.45 6.23
CA ALA A 125 -17.39 -25.71 6.59
C ALA A 125 -16.57 -26.28 5.43
N GLU A 126 -17.13 -27.21 4.65
CA GLU A 126 -16.48 -27.79 3.47
C GLU A 126 -16.24 -26.74 2.38
N VAL A 127 -17.21 -25.87 2.11
CA VAL A 127 -17.07 -24.78 1.13
C VAL A 127 -16.01 -23.78 1.58
N LEU A 128 -15.97 -23.41 2.86
CA LEU A 128 -14.95 -22.50 3.39
C LEU A 128 -13.54 -23.10 3.25
N ALA A 129 -13.37 -24.38 3.57
CA ALA A 129 -12.10 -25.08 3.39
C ALA A 129 -11.67 -25.15 1.91
N ALA A 130 -12.64 -25.34 1.00
CA ALA A 130 -12.37 -25.33 -0.44
C ALA A 130 -11.96 -23.94 -0.95
N VAL A 131 -12.56 -22.86 -0.43
CA VAL A 131 -12.20 -21.48 -0.78
C VAL A 131 -10.78 -21.13 -0.30
N ASP A 132 -10.37 -21.65 0.85
CA ASP A 132 -9.01 -21.42 1.37
C ASP A 132 -7.94 -22.14 0.55
N SER A 133 -8.28 -23.26 -0.10
CA SER A 133 -7.33 -24.10 -0.85
C SER A 133 -7.38 -23.91 -2.37
N ALA A 134 -8.43 -23.32 -2.92
CA ALA A 134 -8.60 -23.15 -4.37
C ALA A 134 -8.96 -21.71 -4.76
N ARG A 135 -8.43 -21.25 -5.91
CA ARG A 135 -8.77 -19.93 -6.46
C ARG A 135 -10.20 -19.82 -7.00
N ILE A 136 -10.80 -20.95 -7.37
CA ILE A 136 -12.16 -21.03 -7.94
C ILE A 136 -12.84 -22.24 -7.29
N VAL A 137 -14.03 -22.02 -6.74
CA VAL A 137 -14.91 -23.05 -6.18
C VAL A 137 -16.25 -22.96 -6.91
N THR A 138 -16.71 -24.08 -7.46
CA THR A 138 -18.01 -24.18 -8.14
C THR A 138 -18.96 -25.00 -7.28
N LEU A 139 -20.08 -24.42 -6.88
CA LEU A 139 -21.15 -25.13 -6.18
C LEU A 139 -22.14 -25.68 -7.20
N VAL A 140 -22.38 -26.99 -7.15
CA VAL A 140 -23.35 -27.68 -8.02
C VAL A 140 -24.44 -28.32 -7.17
N GLY A 141 -25.67 -28.30 -7.67
CA GLY A 141 -26.83 -28.84 -6.97
C GLY A 141 -28.12 -28.50 -7.70
N ALA A 142 -29.22 -29.14 -7.32
CA ALA A 142 -30.53 -28.77 -7.82
C ALA A 142 -30.87 -27.33 -7.40
N GLY A 143 -31.42 -26.53 -8.31
CA GLY A 143 -31.87 -25.18 -7.97
C GLY A 143 -33.12 -25.21 -7.08
N GLY A 144 -33.18 -24.38 -6.03
CA GLY A 144 -34.37 -24.20 -5.20
C GLY A 144 -34.45 -25.07 -3.94
N ILE A 145 -33.45 -25.89 -3.64
CA ILE A 145 -33.35 -26.58 -2.34
C ILE A 145 -32.61 -25.68 -1.33
N GLY A 146 -33.37 -24.75 -0.76
CA GLY A 146 -32.93 -23.89 0.35
C GLY A 146 -32.21 -24.67 1.45
#